data_AF-A0A947J7U6-F1
#
_entry.id   AF-A0A947J7U6-F1
#
_cell.length_a   1.000
_cell.length_b   1.000
_cell.length_c   1.000
_cell.angle_alpha   90.00
_cell.angle_beta   90.00
_cell.angle_gamma   90.00
#
_symmetry.space_group_name_H-M   'P 1'
#
loop_
_entity.id
_entity.type
_entity.pdbx_description
1 polymer ?
#
loop_
_entity_poly.entity_id
_entity_poly.type
_entity_poly.pdbx_seq_one_letter_code
_entity_poly.pdbx_strand_id
1 'polypeptide(L)'
;MAQKKQNSRIEKILSVMREHTGTAIKTSQQGLFYKELLERVTKISGFLQKHVKQGSIVAIINKSSWETCACFLAVIDSGCVALLIDVNWSPEWIDIVLKDAQPALILSANKDNLVKCIHEPVSGLYAGNYSKLSSKRLDKDASYIIYTSGTSGKPKGSINSIQGLTNLFSAVQKIFLLKSSDTVLQFSSPSFDAWVWDMCMAFSSGASLAIPGADERLPGNGLEKFMKQQSVTVATLTPSVLYHCKETDFGNVHTLITAAERCTKELAKKWLKGRRLFNAYGPSEATVCATVYHVTDSEHLPPIVNLFQELMSGWKISEGSASYLKGEEK
;
A
#
# COMPACT_ATOMS: atom_id res chain seq x y z
N MET A 1 -5.95 12.93 -35.88
CA MET A 1 -6.93 12.88 -34.77
C MET A 1 -6.20 13.21 -33.49
N ALA A 2 -6.53 14.33 -32.83
CA ALA A 2 -5.95 14.67 -31.54
C ALA A 2 -6.44 13.68 -30.48
N GLN A 3 -5.51 12.91 -29.91
CA GLN A 3 -5.81 11.99 -28.83
C GLN A 3 -6.24 12.82 -27.63
N LYS A 4 -7.52 12.74 -27.26
CA LYS A 4 -8.08 13.43 -26.09
C LYS A 4 -7.22 13.03 -24.88
N LYS A 5 -6.43 13.95 -24.34
CA LYS A 5 -5.54 13.68 -23.20
C LYS A 5 -6.42 13.26 -22.04
N GLN A 6 -6.40 11.97 -21.70
CA GLN A 6 -7.15 11.44 -20.57
C GLN A 6 -6.58 12.07 -19.30
N ASN A 7 -7.45 12.65 -18.47
CA ASN A 7 -7.02 13.19 -17.17
C ASN A 7 -6.52 12.04 -16.29
N SER A 8 -5.33 12.20 -15.71
CA SER A 8 -4.74 11.21 -14.80
C SER A 8 -5.67 10.96 -13.61
N ARG A 9 -5.81 9.69 -13.22
CA ARG A 9 -6.58 9.28 -12.03
C ARG A 9 -5.90 9.66 -10.72
N ILE A 10 -4.60 9.95 -10.77
CA ILE A 10 -3.78 10.33 -9.63
C ILE A 10 -3.10 11.68 -9.85
N GLU A 11 -3.75 12.58 -10.59
CA GLU A 11 -3.18 13.88 -10.99
C GLU A 11 -2.67 14.70 -9.79
N LYS A 12 -3.36 14.63 -8.64
CA LYS A 12 -2.91 15.27 -7.41
C LYS A 12 -1.54 14.76 -6.96
N ILE A 13 -1.33 13.44 -7.01
CA ILE A 13 -0.05 12.79 -6.66
C ILE A 13 1.02 13.24 -7.65
N LEU A 14 0.73 13.16 -8.95
CA LEU A 14 1.68 13.54 -10.00
C LEU A 14 2.04 15.04 -9.95
N SER A 15 1.11 15.91 -9.52
CA SER A 15 1.40 17.34 -9.34
C SER A 15 2.43 17.56 -8.25
N VAL A 16 2.24 16.93 -7.08
CA VAL A 16 3.22 16.99 -5.99
C VAL A 16 4.58 16.50 -6.49
N MET A 17 4.62 15.38 -7.24
CA MET A 17 5.88 14.87 -7.79
C MET A 17 6.55 15.80 -8.79
N ARG A 18 5.80 16.61 -9.56
CA ARG A 18 6.35 17.60 -10.49
C ARG A 18 6.88 18.84 -9.78
N GLU A 19 6.24 19.25 -8.70
CA GLU A 19 6.58 20.45 -7.94
C GLU A 19 7.80 20.27 -7.04
N HIS A 20 8.16 19.03 -6.71
CA HIS A 20 9.27 18.73 -5.82
C HIS A 20 10.51 18.24 -6.58
N THR A 21 11.67 18.79 -6.24
CA THR A 21 12.97 18.43 -6.82
C THR A 21 13.82 17.54 -5.91
N GLY A 22 13.37 17.31 -4.67
CA GLY A 22 14.09 16.52 -3.66
C GLY A 22 14.08 15.00 -3.92
N THR A 23 14.62 14.25 -2.97
CA THR A 23 14.65 12.79 -3.01
C THR A 23 13.25 12.23 -2.72
N ALA A 24 12.68 11.47 -3.65
CA ALA A 24 11.42 10.75 -3.46
C ALA A 24 11.61 9.44 -2.71
N ILE A 25 12.63 8.66 -3.09
CA ILE A 25 12.92 7.37 -2.45
C ILE A 25 14.32 7.35 -1.86
N LYS A 26 14.44 6.86 -0.64
CA LYS A 26 15.71 6.60 0.05
C LYS A 26 15.86 5.11 0.31
N THR A 27 17.03 4.56 0.00
CA THR A 27 17.44 3.20 0.36
C THR A 27 18.88 3.25 0.86
N SER A 28 19.39 2.18 1.46
CA SER A 28 20.79 2.13 1.91
C SER A 28 21.81 2.20 0.77
N GLN A 29 21.42 1.88 -0.46
CA GLN A 29 22.32 1.85 -1.61
C GLN A 29 22.18 3.07 -2.52
N GLN A 30 21.00 3.69 -2.57
CA GLN A 30 20.65 4.70 -3.56
C GLN A 30 19.53 5.62 -3.09
N GLY A 31 19.54 6.86 -3.59
CA GLY A 31 18.41 7.78 -3.56
C GLY A 31 17.84 7.96 -4.97
N LEU A 32 16.52 8.07 -5.09
CA LEU A 32 15.83 8.37 -6.35
C LEU A 32 15.10 9.71 -6.19
N PHE A 33 15.37 10.67 -7.06
CA PHE A 33 14.69 11.97 -7.07
C PHE A 33 13.26 11.86 -7.58
N TYR A 34 12.42 12.81 -7.18
CA TYR A 34 11.03 12.92 -7.64
C TYR A 34 10.89 12.93 -9.16
N LYS A 35 11.77 13.68 -9.83
CA LYS A 35 11.83 13.75 -11.30
C LYS A 35 12.08 12.37 -11.92
N GLU A 36 13.05 11.62 -11.39
CA GLU A 36 13.40 10.29 -11.91
C GLU A 36 12.26 9.29 -11.68
N LEU A 37 11.64 9.31 -10.50
CA LEU A 37 10.48 8.46 -10.21
C LEU A 37 9.32 8.79 -11.16
N LEU A 38 9.02 10.07 -11.37
CA LEU A 38 7.97 10.53 -12.27
C LEU A 38 8.23 10.12 -13.74
N GLU A 39 9.47 10.20 -14.20
CA GLU A 39 9.86 9.74 -15.54
C GLU A 39 9.59 8.24 -15.71
N ARG A 40 9.90 7.43 -14.69
CA ARG A 40 9.62 5.98 -14.67
C ARG A 40 8.12 5.70 -14.68
N VAL A 41 7.36 6.39 -13.82
CA VAL A 41 5.89 6.29 -13.76
C VAL A 41 5.27 6.62 -15.12
N THR A 42 5.67 7.75 -15.72
CA THR A 42 5.14 8.21 -17.02
C THR A 42 5.45 7.21 -18.14
N LYS A 43 6.67 6.67 -18.18
CA LYS A 43 7.08 5.68 -19.18
C LYS A 43 6.27 4.39 -19.06
N ILE A 44 6.10 3.86 -17.84
CA ILE A 44 5.35 2.63 -17.60
C ILE A 44 3.86 2.86 -17.88
N SER A 45 3.28 3.97 -17.45
CA SER A 45 1.88 4.32 -17.70
C SER A 45 1.58 4.42 -19.20
N GLY A 46 2.43 5.14 -19.96
CA GLY A 46 2.29 5.25 -21.41
C GLY A 46 2.48 3.92 -22.15
N PHE A 47 3.28 2.99 -21.60
CA PHE A 47 3.33 1.61 -22.09
C PHE A 47 2.01 0.89 -21.82
N LEU A 48 1.49 0.93 -20.59
CA LEU A 48 0.25 0.24 -20.21
C LEU A 48 -0.95 0.72 -21.01
N GLN A 49 -1.09 2.04 -21.21
CA GLN A 49 -2.18 2.63 -22.01
C GLN A 49 -2.21 2.14 -23.47
N LYS A 50 -1.06 1.71 -24.01
CA LYS A 50 -0.96 1.18 -25.39
C LYS A 50 -1.25 -0.33 -25.48
N HIS A 51 -1.05 -1.08 -24.40
CA HIS A 51 -1.07 -2.55 -24.44
C HIS A 51 -2.19 -3.17 -23.60
N VAL A 52 -2.76 -2.43 -22.66
CA VAL A 52 -3.76 -2.93 -21.71
C VAL A 52 -4.96 -1.98 -21.70
N LYS A 53 -6.18 -2.55 -21.69
CA LYS A 53 -7.41 -1.76 -21.68
C LYS A 53 -7.67 -1.21 -20.27
N GLN A 54 -8.23 0.00 -20.20
CA GLN A 54 -8.65 0.60 -18.93
C GLN A 54 -9.56 -0.33 -18.11
N GLY A 55 -9.36 -0.38 -16.80
CA GLY A 55 -10.09 -1.26 -15.87
C GLY A 55 -9.58 -2.70 -15.84
N SER A 56 -8.65 -3.09 -16.73
CA SER A 56 -7.99 -4.39 -16.62
C SER A 56 -7.09 -4.45 -15.39
N ILE A 57 -7.02 -5.64 -14.80
CA ILE A 57 -6.13 -5.90 -13.67
C ILE A 57 -4.71 -6.11 -14.19
N VAL A 58 -3.73 -5.44 -13.58
CA VAL A 58 -2.30 -5.63 -13.83
C VAL A 58 -1.67 -6.08 -12.52
N ALA A 59 -1.15 -7.31 -12.51
CA ALA A 59 -0.47 -7.84 -11.33
C ALA A 59 0.95 -7.27 -11.24
N ILE A 60 1.38 -6.94 -10.03
CA ILE A 60 2.72 -6.50 -9.70
C ILE A 60 3.26 -7.52 -8.70
N ILE A 61 4.20 -8.37 -9.14
CA ILE A 61 4.80 -9.42 -8.32
C ILE A 61 6.24 -9.02 -8.03
N ASN A 62 6.47 -8.47 -6.84
CA ASN A 62 7.79 -8.02 -6.41
C ASN A 62 7.87 -7.83 -4.89
N LYS A 63 9.10 -7.68 -4.37
CA LYS A 63 9.33 -7.17 -3.01
C LYS A 63 9.05 -5.66 -2.93
N SER A 64 9.00 -5.12 -1.71
CA SER A 64 8.95 -3.66 -1.53
C SER A 64 10.23 -3.01 -2.08
N SER A 65 10.08 -2.14 -3.07
CA SER A 65 11.17 -1.47 -3.77
C SER A 65 10.67 -0.21 -4.46
N TRP A 66 11.59 0.63 -4.94
CA TRP A 66 11.23 1.83 -5.70
C TRP A 66 10.59 1.47 -7.04
N GLU A 67 10.96 0.35 -7.65
CA GLU A 67 10.34 -0.15 -8.87
C GLU A 67 8.88 -0.54 -8.62
N THR A 68 8.60 -1.20 -7.49
CA THR A 68 7.22 -1.55 -7.10
C THR A 68 6.37 -0.30 -6.90
N CYS A 69 6.93 0.75 -6.29
CA CYS A 69 6.27 2.06 -6.18
C CYS A 69 5.97 2.67 -7.56
N ALA A 70 6.94 2.66 -8.47
CA ALA A 70 6.78 3.18 -9.82
C ALA A 70 5.72 2.41 -10.61
N CYS A 71 5.73 1.07 -10.56
CA CYS A 71 4.73 0.21 -11.19
C CYS A 71 3.33 0.47 -10.64
N PHE A 72 3.19 0.57 -9.31
CA PHE A 72 1.89 0.82 -8.67
C PHE A 72 1.27 2.15 -9.14
N LEU A 73 2.03 3.24 -9.05
CA LEU A 73 1.58 4.55 -9.51
C LEU A 73 1.25 4.55 -11.01
N ALA A 74 2.08 3.90 -11.83
CA ALA A 74 1.88 3.84 -13.28
C ALA A 74 0.65 3.02 -13.68
N VAL A 75 0.38 1.90 -12.99
CA VAL A 75 -0.82 1.10 -13.25
C VAL A 75 -2.07 1.90 -12.96
N ILE A 76 -2.13 2.61 -11.83
CA ILE A 76 -3.28 3.44 -11.48
C ILE A 76 -3.42 4.62 -12.46
N ASP A 77 -2.31 5.30 -12.79
CA ASP A 77 -2.28 6.40 -13.76
C ASP A 77 -2.79 5.97 -15.15
N SER A 78 -2.44 4.75 -15.58
CA SER A 78 -2.90 4.18 -16.85
C SER A 78 -4.41 3.89 -16.89
N GLY A 79 -5.10 3.99 -15.75
CA GLY A 79 -6.50 3.62 -15.61
C GLY A 79 -6.76 2.12 -15.43
N CYS A 80 -5.71 1.33 -15.26
CA CYS A 80 -5.80 -0.07 -14.88
C CYS A 80 -5.98 -0.23 -13.35
N VAL A 81 -6.13 -1.47 -12.90
CA VAL A 81 -6.25 -1.84 -11.48
C VAL A 81 -5.01 -2.60 -11.05
N ALA A 82 -4.29 -2.11 -10.03
CA ALA A 82 -3.08 -2.76 -9.54
C ALA A 82 -3.42 -3.93 -8.62
N LEU A 83 -2.94 -5.13 -8.92
CA LEU A 83 -2.94 -6.26 -7.99
C LEU A 83 -1.54 -6.40 -7.39
N LEU A 84 -1.39 -6.15 -6.09
CA LEU A 84 -0.10 -6.24 -5.40
C LEU A 84 0.11 -7.64 -4.83
N ILE A 85 1.24 -8.26 -5.16
CA ILE A 85 1.65 -9.58 -4.68
C ILE A 85 3.11 -9.53 -4.26
N ASP A 86 3.38 -9.89 -3.01
CA ASP A 86 4.75 -10.09 -2.52
C ASP A 86 5.34 -11.36 -3.16
N VAL A 87 6.52 -11.20 -3.75
CA VAL A 87 7.28 -12.30 -4.37
C VAL A 87 7.65 -13.42 -3.37
N ASN A 88 7.66 -13.11 -2.07
CA ASN A 88 7.99 -14.08 -1.03
C ASN A 88 6.80 -14.96 -0.61
N TRP A 89 5.61 -14.77 -1.19
CA TRP A 89 4.50 -15.70 -1.00
C TRP A 89 4.83 -17.07 -1.60
N SER A 90 4.20 -18.12 -1.07
CA SER A 90 4.37 -19.46 -1.64
C SER A 90 3.87 -19.46 -3.09
N PRO A 91 4.53 -20.21 -4.00
CA PRO A 91 4.11 -20.30 -5.39
C PRO A 91 2.64 -20.70 -5.55
N GLU A 92 2.17 -21.62 -4.71
CA GLU A 92 0.78 -22.10 -4.71
C GLU A 92 -0.19 -20.95 -4.40
N TRP A 93 0.20 -20.04 -3.50
CA TRP A 93 -0.64 -18.91 -3.12
C TRP A 93 -0.71 -17.84 -4.20
N ILE A 94 0.43 -17.57 -4.83
CA ILE A 94 0.50 -16.68 -6.00
C ILE A 94 -0.37 -17.25 -7.13
N ASP A 95 -0.28 -18.55 -7.42
CA ASP A 95 -1.08 -19.21 -8.45
C ASP A 95 -2.58 -19.13 -8.17
N ILE A 96 -3.00 -19.34 -6.91
CA ILE A 96 -4.42 -19.23 -6.53
C ILE A 96 -4.93 -17.80 -6.76
N VAL A 97 -4.17 -16.80 -6.34
CA VAL A 97 -4.53 -15.38 -6.51
C VAL A 97 -4.57 -14.99 -7.98
N LEU A 98 -3.59 -15.41 -8.78
CA LEU A 98 -3.56 -15.10 -10.21
C LEU A 98 -4.69 -15.78 -10.99
N LYS A 99 -5.07 -17.01 -10.61
CA LYS A 99 -6.22 -17.73 -11.20
C LYS A 99 -7.55 -17.03 -10.88
N ASP A 100 -7.71 -16.50 -9.67
CA ASP A 100 -8.92 -15.79 -9.24
C ASP A 100 -9.02 -14.37 -9.85
N ALA A 101 -7.93 -13.61 -9.80
CA ALA A 101 -7.90 -12.24 -10.31
C ALA A 101 -7.89 -12.16 -11.83
N GLN A 102 -7.28 -13.14 -12.51
CA GLN A 102 -7.11 -13.18 -13.96
C GLN A 102 -6.56 -11.86 -14.53
N PRO A 103 -5.33 -11.44 -14.16
CA PRO A 103 -4.75 -10.20 -14.65
C PRO A 103 -4.56 -10.24 -16.17
N ALA A 104 -4.64 -9.08 -16.82
CA ALA A 104 -4.34 -8.91 -18.24
C ALA A 104 -2.82 -8.82 -18.51
N LEU A 105 -2.04 -8.47 -17.50
CA LEU A 105 -0.58 -8.35 -17.57
C LEU A 105 0.03 -8.60 -16.19
N ILE A 106 1.21 -9.21 -16.15
CA ILE A 106 2.03 -9.34 -14.95
C ILE A 106 3.31 -8.51 -15.13
N LEU A 107 3.55 -7.61 -14.18
CA LEU A 107 4.76 -6.84 -14.02
C LEU A 107 5.62 -7.51 -12.94
N SER A 108 6.77 -8.03 -13.33
CA SER A 108 7.84 -8.34 -12.40
C SER A 108 8.96 -7.32 -12.63
N ALA A 109 9.35 -6.63 -11.56
CA ALA A 109 10.33 -5.56 -11.62
C ALA A 109 11.68 -6.03 -11.08
N ASN A 110 12.73 -5.89 -11.87
CA ASN A 110 14.12 -6.00 -11.43
C ASN A 110 14.86 -4.68 -11.78
N LYS A 111 15.93 -4.37 -11.05
CA LYS A 111 16.76 -3.16 -11.23
C LYS A 111 17.19 -2.94 -12.68
N ASP A 112 17.49 -4.02 -13.40
CA ASP A 112 18.00 -3.98 -14.78
C ASP A 112 16.89 -3.91 -15.85
N ASN A 113 15.69 -4.36 -15.51
CA ASN A 113 14.54 -4.40 -16.41
C ASN A 113 13.29 -3.96 -15.63
N LEU A 114 12.98 -2.66 -15.70
CA LEU A 114 11.83 -2.05 -15.03
C LEU A 114 10.51 -2.75 -15.29
N VAL A 115 10.38 -3.35 -16.47
CA VAL A 115 9.18 -4.01 -16.96
C VAL A 115 9.65 -5.21 -17.79
N LYS A 116 9.84 -6.38 -17.17
CA LYS A 116 9.74 -7.61 -17.96
C LYS A 116 8.24 -7.87 -18.15
N CYS A 117 7.69 -7.41 -19.27
CA CYS A 117 6.33 -7.77 -19.67
C CYS A 117 6.29 -9.27 -19.89
N ILE A 118 5.68 -10.00 -18.96
CA ILE A 118 5.43 -11.43 -19.12
C ILE A 118 4.23 -11.56 -20.06
N HIS A 119 4.48 -11.56 -21.38
CA HIS A 119 3.60 -12.29 -22.31
C HIS A 119 4.09 -13.73 -22.53
N GLU A 120 5.28 -14.06 -22.03
CA GLU A 120 5.89 -15.39 -22.06
C GLU A 120 6.54 -15.73 -20.71
N PRO A 121 6.51 -17.01 -20.29
CA PRO A 121 7.00 -17.44 -18.99
C PRO A 121 8.44 -16.97 -18.77
N VAL A 122 8.67 -16.27 -17.65
CA VAL A 122 10.00 -15.93 -17.19
C VAL A 122 10.73 -17.24 -16.93
N SER A 123 11.72 -17.54 -17.78
CA SER A 123 12.68 -18.61 -17.55
C SER A 123 13.23 -18.50 -16.12
N GLY A 124 12.73 -19.36 -15.23
CA GLY A 124 13.31 -19.65 -13.93
C GLY A 124 12.65 -19.09 -12.67
N LEU A 125 11.55 -18.30 -12.72
CA LEU A 125 10.91 -17.84 -11.46
C LEU A 125 9.42 -18.13 -11.30
N TYR A 126 8.64 -18.25 -12.37
CA TYR A 126 7.26 -18.77 -12.31
C TYR A 126 6.92 -19.46 -13.62
N ALA A 127 6.93 -20.79 -13.62
CA ALA A 127 6.56 -21.63 -14.76
C ALA A 127 5.04 -21.84 -14.81
N GLY A 128 4.28 -20.75 -14.87
CA GLY A 128 2.86 -20.78 -15.20
C GLY A 128 2.67 -20.50 -16.69
N ASN A 129 2.00 -21.40 -17.41
CA ASN A 129 1.64 -21.20 -18.80
C ASN A 129 0.45 -20.22 -18.88
N TYR A 130 0.71 -18.93 -18.65
CA TYR A 130 -0.31 -17.85 -18.68
C TYR A 130 -0.67 -17.42 -20.12
N SER A 131 -0.55 -18.33 -21.08
CA SER A 131 -0.83 -18.10 -22.52
C SER A 131 -2.28 -17.68 -22.83
N LYS A 132 -3.16 -17.66 -21.82
CA LYS A 132 -4.46 -16.99 -21.85
C LYS A 132 -4.66 -16.12 -20.60
N LEU A 133 -3.91 -15.02 -20.49
CA LEU A 133 -4.32 -13.93 -19.60
C LEU A 133 -5.71 -13.46 -20.07
N SER A 134 -6.72 -13.69 -19.25
CA SER A 134 -8.05 -13.13 -19.50
C SER A 134 -8.01 -11.64 -19.16
N SER A 135 -8.76 -10.81 -19.89
CA SER A 135 -8.85 -9.38 -19.57
C SER A 135 -10.06 -9.12 -18.68
N LYS A 136 -10.09 -9.69 -17.47
CA LYS A 136 -11.10 -9.30 -16.48
C LYS A 136 -10.98 -7.80 -16.26
N ARG A 137 -12.09 -7.09 -16.47
CA ARG A 137 -12.18 -5.65 -16.30
C ARG A 137 -13.09 -5.37 -15.13
N LEU A 138 -12.60 -4.53 -14.22
CA LEU A 138 -13.38 -4.04 -13.11
C LEU A 138 -14.01 -2.70 -13.44
N ASP A 139 -14.86 -2.22 -12.53
CA ASP A 139 -15.44 -0.89 -12.61
C ASP A 139 -14.35 0.18 -12.79
N LYS A 140 -14.68 1.24 -13.53
CA LYS A 140 -13.81 2.40 -13.74
C LYS A 140 -13.33 3.04 -12.44
N ASP A 141 -14.02 2.78 -11.34
CA ASP A 141 -13.68 3.30 -10.02
C ASP A 141 -12.65 2.44 -9.27
N ALA A 142 -12.40 1.19 -9.68
CA ALA A 142 -11.39 0.32 -9.05
C ALA A 142 -9.96 0.82 -9.30
N SER A 143 -9.10 0.79 -8.29
CA SER A 143 -7.72 1.30 -8.34
C SER A 143 -6.67 0.25 -7.98
N TYR A 144 -6.85 -0.48 -6.88
CA TYR A 144 -5.96 -1.57 -6.51
C TYR A 144 -6.70 -2.69 -5.76
N ILE A 145 -6.06 -3.86 -5.70
CA ILE A 145 -6.56 -5.07 -5.05
C ILE A 145 -5.51 -5.56 -4.07
N ILE A 146 -5.95 -5.84 -2.85
CA ILE A 146 -5.16 -6.53 -1.82
C ILE A 146 -5.88 -7.83 -1.47
N TYR A 147 -5.15 -8.94 -1.52
CA TYR A 147 -5.68 -10.23 -1.09
C TYR A 147 -5.41 -10.47 0.39
N THR A 148 -6.46 -10.86 1.12
CA THR A 148 -6.40 -11.21 2.54
C THR A 148 -6.73 -12.68 2.75
N SER A 149 -6.32 -13.24 3.89
CA SER A 149 -6.75 -14.57 4.33
C SER A 149 -8.24 -14.54 4.63
N GLY A 150 -9.05 -15.08 3.73
CA GLY A 150 -10.48 -15.20 3.96
C GLY A 150 -10.77 -16.16 5.11
N THR A 151 -11.87 -15.90 5.83
CA THR A 151 -12.36 -16.76 6.92
C THR A 151 -12.64 -18.21 6.52
N SER A 152 -12.83 -18.48 5.22
CA SER A 152 -13.03 -19.81 4.64
C SER A 152 -11.72 -20.51 4.22
N GLY A 153 -10.55 -19.92 4.50
CA GLY A 153 -9.24 -20.41 4.05
C GLY A 153 -8.92 -20.10 2.59
N LYS A 154 -9.89 -19.59 1.81
CA LYS A 154 -9.67 -19.10 0.45
C LYS A 154 -9.31 -17.60 0.48
N PRO A 155 -8.37 -17.14 -0.35
CA PRO A 155 -7.98 -15.74 -0.38
C PRO A 155 -9.14 -14.91 -0.93
N LYS A 156 -9.36 -13.72 -0.37
CA LYS A 156 -10.37 -12.77 -0.86
C LYS A 156 -9.69 -11.48 -1.30
N GLY A 157 -9.96 -11.05 -2.53
CA GLY A 157 -9.45 -9.79 -3.06
C GLY A 157 -10.33 -8.63 -2.62
N SER A 158 -9.80 -7.73 -1.79
CA SER A 158 -10.44 -6.45 -1.47
C SER A 158 -10.14 -5.44 -2.58
N ILE A 159 -11.18 -5.05 -3.32
CA ILE A 159 -11.10 -4.07 -4.41
C ILE A 159 -11.26 -2.67 -3.81
N ASN A 160 -10.24 -1.84 -3.95
CA ASN A 160 -10.21 -0.47 -3.42
C ASN A 160 -10.44 0.57 -4.52
N SER A 161 -11.28 1.56 -4.23
CA SER A 161 -11.65 2.59 -5.22
C SER A 161 -10.60 3.70 -5.33
N ILE A 162 -10.56 4.34 -6.50
CA ILE A 162 -9.71 5.52 -6.74
C ILE A 162 -10.15 6.70 -5.88
N GLN A 163 -11.45 6.80 -5.59
CA GLN A 163 -11.97 7.82 -4.69
C GLN A 163 -11.46 7.59 -3.27
N GLY A 164 -11.46 6.34 -2.78
CA GLY A 164 -10.87 5.96 -1.50
C GLY A 164 -9.39 6.32 -1.43
N LEU A 165 -8.61 5.95 -2.45
CA LEU A 165 -7.18 6.25 -2.53
C LEU A 165 -6.92 7.77 -2.53
N THR A 166 -7.68 8.53 -3.32
CA THR A 166 -7.52 9.99 -3.41
C THR A 166 -7.91 10.69 -2.11
N ASN A 167 -8.94 10.17 -1.42
CA ASN A 167 -9.34 10.63 -0.10
C ASN A 167 -8.24 10.37 0.93
N LEU A 168 -7.69 9.15 0.97
CA LEU A 168 -6.58 8.78 1.85
C LEU A 168 -5.39 9.71 1.63
N PHE A 169 -4.97 9.89 0.38
CA PHE A 169 -3.86 10.78 0.00
C PHE A 169 -4.07 12.22 0.51
N SER A 170 -5.30 12.74 0.41
CA SER A 170 -5.62 14.09 0.88
C SER A 170 -5.72 14.20 2.40
N ALA A 171 -6.16 13.13 3.07
CA ALA A 171 -6.40 13.10 4.51
C ALA A 171 -5.08 13.00 5.30
N VAL A 172 -4.16 12.12 4.89
CA VAL A 172 -2.95 11.83 5.66
C VAL A 172 -2.04 13.03 5.87
N GLN A 173 -1.92 13.91 4.85
CA GLN A 173 -1.14 15.14 4.96
C GLN A 173 -1.64 16.01 6.14
N LYS A 174 -2.96 16.18 6.25
CA LYS A 174 -3.60 17.03 7.25
C LYS A 174 -3.58 16.38 8.64
N ILE A 175 -3.89 15.09 8.72
CA ILE A 175 -3.97 14.35 9.99
C ILE A 175 -2.58 14.30 10.66
N PHE A 176 -1.56 13.96 9.87
CA PHE A 176 -0.21 13.73 10.40
C PHE A 176 0.69 14.97 10.32
N LEU A 177 0.21 16.08 9.74
CA LEU A 177 0.95 17.34 9.56
C LEU A 177 2.25 17.14 8.77
N LEU A 178 2.16 16.36 7.69
CA LEU A 178 3.31 15.94 6.88
C LEU A 178 3.89 17.12 6.10
N LYS A 179 5.22 17.16 6.02
CA LYS A 179 6.00 18.19 5.34
C LYS A 179 6.98 17.56 4.37
N SER A 180 7.41 18.32 3.36
CA SER A 180 8.42 17.87 2.40
C SER A 180 9.79 17.53 3.02
N SER A 181 10.06 18.01 4.23
CA SER A 181 11.25 17.65 5.01
C SER A 181 11.18 16.27 5.65
N ASP A 182 9.99 15.64 5.69
CA ASP A 182 9.80 14.37 6.37
C ASP A 182 10.42 13.20 5.60
N THR A 183 10.68 12.12 6.32
CA THR A 183 11.05 10.83 5.73
C THR A 183 10.16 9.74 6.33
N VAL A 184 9.28 9.18 5.50
CA VAL A 184 8.33 8.13 5.87
C VAL A 184 8.96 6.76 5.66
N LEU A 185 8.87 5.87 6.64
CA LEU A 185 9.30 4.48 6.50
C LEU A 185 8.30 3.65 5.69
N GLN A 186 8.75 2.97 4.64
CA GLN A 186 7.98 1.97 3.87
C GLN A 186 8.19 0.57 4.48
N PHE A 187 7.51 0.30 5.59
CA PHE A 187 7.80 -0.89 6.39
C PHE A 187 7.10 -2.14 5.85
N SER A 188 5.79 -2.05 5.64
CA SER A 188 4.92 -3.19 5.31
C SER A 188 5.30 -3.88 4.00
N SER A 189 4.93 -5.15 3.86
CA SER A 189 5.01 -5.85 2.58
C SER A 189 4.00 -5.26 1.58
N PRO A 190 4.29 -5.25 0.26
CA PRO A 190 3.35 -4.76 -0.77
C PRO A 190 2.00 -5.45 -0.76
N SER A 191 1.92 -6.68 -0.23
CA SER A 191 0.67 -7.41 -0.07
C SER A 191 -0.23 -6.90 1.06
N PHE A 192 0.21 -5.93 1.87
CA PHE A 192 -0.62 -5.27 2.87
C PHE A 192 -0.91 -3.84 2.43
N ASP A 193 -2.14 -3.38 2.64
CA ASP A 193 -2.59 -2.04 2.29
C ASP A 193 -1.88 -0.91 3.08
N ALA A 194 -1.31 -1.22 4.24
CA ALA A 194 -0.37 -0.34 4.95
C ALA A 194 0.83 0.09 4.08
N TRP A 195 1.24 -0.73 3.10
CA TRP A 195 2.26 -0.34 2.12
C TRP A 195 1.78 0.84 1.24
N VAL A 196 0.51 0.84 0.83
CA VAL A 196 -0.08 1.97 0.10
C VAL A 196 -0.17 3.21 0.99
N TRP A 197 -0.38 3.01 2.29
CA TRP A 197 -0.46 4.10 3.27
C TRP A 197 0.82 4.91 3.37
N ASP A 198 1.96 4.20 3.53
CA ASP A 198 3.28 4.83 3.68
C ASP A 198 3.61 5.68 2.45
N MET A 199 3.31 5.18 1.23
CA MET A 199 3.43 5.95 0.00
C MET A 199 2.52 7.18 -0.04
N CYS A 200 1.25 7.03 0.37
CA CYS A 200 0.32 8.16 0.42
C CYS A 200 0.81 9.24 1.36
N MET A 201 1.36 8.86 2.52
CA MET A 201 1.97 9.82 3.45
C MET A 201 3.13 10.57 2.79
N ALA A 202 4.11 9.84 2.25
CA ALA A 202 5.30 10.48 1.67
C ALA A 202 4.93 11.44 0.53
N PHE A 203 4.17 10.95 -0.45
CA PHE A 203 3.94 11.68 -1.69
C PHE A 203 2.84 12.73 -1.58
N SER A 204 2.05 12.75 -0.50
CA SER A 204 1.06 13.82 -0.25
C SER A 204 1.68 15.18 0.06
N SER A 205 2.94 15.19 0.52
CA SER A 205 3.61 16.40 1.02
C SER A 205 4.97 16.65 0.36
N GLY A 206 5.37 15.83 -0.61
CA GLY A 206 6.70 15.92 -1.22
C GLY A 206 7.82 15.37 -0.33
N ALA A 207 7.49 14.59 0.71
CA ALA A 207 8.43 13.97 1.63
C ALA A 207 9.19 12.80 0.98
N SER A 208 10.27 12.34 1.60
CA SER A 208 10.97 11.12 1.14
C SER A 208 10.29 9.86 1.68
N LEU A 209 10.39 8.76 0.92
CA LEU A 209 9.99 7.43 1.32
C LEU A 209 11.23 6.53 1.50
N ALA A 210 11.50 6.07 2.72
CA ALA A 210 12.64 5.22 3.05
C ALA A 210 12.26 3.73 2.97
N ILE A 211 12.85 2.99 2.04
CA ILE A 211 12.54 1.58 1.80
C ILE A 211 13.71 0.70 2.31
N PRO A 212 13.53 -0.06 3.40
CA PRO A 212 14.57 -0.97 3.88
C PRO A 212 14.70 -2.21 2.99
N GLY A 213 15.93 -2.74 2.92
CA GLY A 213 16.20 -4.09 2.42
C GLY A 213 15.54 -5.18 3.26
N ALA A 214 15.68 -6.44 2.85
CA ALA A 214 15.06 -7.57 3.58
C ALA A 214 15.61 -7.67 5.01
N ASP A 215 16.93 -7.70 5.17
CA ASP A 215 17.59 -7.83 6.47
C ASP A 215 17.42 -6.58 7.35
N GLU A 216 17.34 -5.41 6.72
CA GLU A 216 17.15 -4.12 7.40
C GLU A 216 15.72 -3.93 7.90
N ARG A 217 14.75 -4.68 7.35
CA ARG A 217 13.34 -4.62 7.77
C ARG A 217 13.08 -5.42 9.05
N LEU A 218 14.00 -6.30 9.46
CA LEU A 218 13.82 -7.13 10.65
C LEU A 218 13.75 -6.25 11.92
N PRO A 219 12.74 -6.45 12.79
CA PRO A 219 12.61 -5.70 14.04
C PRO A 219 13.87 -5.79 14.91
N GLY A 220 14.19 -4.69 15.60
CA GLY A 220 15.40 -4.54 16.42
C GLY A 220 16.52 -3.81 15.69
N ASN A 221 17.78 -4.22 15.95
CA ASN A 221 18.97 -3.45 15.56
C ASN A 221 19.06 -3.11 14.05
N GLY A 222 18.59 -3.99 13.17
CA GLY A 222 18.64 -3.77 11.71
C GLY A 222 17.77 -2.59 11.30
N LEU A 223 16.49 -2.62 11.71
CA LEU A 223 15.54 -1.55 11.45
C LEU A 223 15.95 -0.24 12.12
N GLU A 224 16.38 -0.29 13.37
CA GLU A 224 16.84 0.88 14.12
C GLU A 224 18.01 1.59 13.42
N LYS A 225 19.00 0.81 12.95
CA LYS A 225 20.14 1.33 12.19
C LYS A 225 19.69 1.97 10.88
N PHE A 226 18.81 1.31 10.13
CA PHE A 226 18.29 1.83 8.87
C PHE A 226 17.53 3.14 9.07
N MET A 227 16.62 3.18 10.05
CA MET A 227 15.81 4.37 10.36
C MET A 227 16.69 5.55 10.75
N LYS A 228 17.74 5.32 11.54
CA LYS A 228 18.72 6.34 11.90
C LYS A 228 19.50 6.84 10.67
N GLN A 229 19.99 5.92 9.83
CA GLN A 229 20.76 6.27 8.62
C GLN A 229 19.94 7.09 7.63
N GLN A 230 18.66 6.74 7.44
CA GLN A 230 17.78 7.45 6.50
C GLN A 230 17.07 8.66 7.11
N SER A 231 17.31 8.94 8.40
CA SER A 231 16.67 10.00 9.17
C SER A 231 15.13 9.92 9.09
N VAL A 232 14.58 8.73 9.32
CA VAL A 232 13.13 8.52 9.33
C VAL A 232 12.47 9.38 10.40
N THR A 233 11.41 10.09 10.03
CA THR A 233 10.63 10.97 10.90
C THR A 233 9.19 10.51 11.12
N VAL A 234 8.66 9.68 10.22
CA VAL A 234 7.31 9.12 10.28
C VAL A 234 7.36 7.60 10.05
N ALA A 235 6.70 6.82 10.91
CA ALA A 235 6.66 5.37 10.77
C ALA A 235 5.29 4.78 11.15
N THR A 236 4.83 3.81 10.36
CA THR A 236 3.70 2.94 10.69
C THR A 236 4.24 1.57 11.07
N LEU A 237 4.04 1.14 12.32
CA LEU A 237 4.53 -0.15 12.82
C LEU A 237 3.45 -0.83 13.66
N THR A 238 3.36 -2.16 13.60
CA THR A 238 2.43 -2.88 14.46
C THR A 238 2.93 -2.90 15.91
N PRO A 239 2.02 -3.00 16.90
CA PRO A 239 2.38 -3.26 18.28
C PRO A 239 3.44 -4.36 18.47
N SER A 240 3.29 -5.50 17.80
CA SER A 240 4.26 -6.61 17.85
C SER A 240 5.66 -6.19 17.43
N VAL A 241 5.81 -5.42 16.35
CA VAL A 241 7.12 -4.90 15.92
C VAL A 241 7.70 -3.96 16.99
N LEU A 242 6.89 -3.07 17.54
CA LEU A 242 7.32 -2.09 18.54
C LEU A 242 7.74 -2.72 19.89
N TYR A 243 7.26 -3.92 20.23
CA TYR A 243 7.74 -4.66 21.40
C TYR A 243 9.21 -5.09 21.27
N HIS A 244 9.67 -5.35 20.04
CA HIS A 244 11.05 -5.72 19.75
C HIS A 244 12.00 -4.53 19.54
N CYS A 245 11.47 -3.30 19.55
CA CYS A 245 12.23 -2.07 19.34
C CYS A 245 12.46 -1.29 20.64
N LYS A 246 13.53 -0.49 20.63
CA LYS A 246 13.86 0.46 21.70
C LYS A 246 13.45 1.88 21.32
N GLU A 247 12.77 2.57 22.22
CA GLU A 247 12.26 3.93 22.01
C GLU A 247 13.37 4.98 21.81
N THR A 248 14.57 4.71 22.33
CA THR A 248 15.77 5.56 22.20
C THR A 248 16.31 5.60 20.78
N ASP A 249 16.08 4.55 20.00
CA ASP A 249 16.60 4.42 18.64
C ASP A 249 15.70 5.08 17.59
N PHE A 250 14.54 5.60 18.03
CA PHE A 250 13.54 6.30 17.22
C PHE A 250 13.61 7.82 17.43
N GLY A 251 14.78 8.36 17.78
CA GLY A 251 14.95 9.76 18.20
C GLY A 251 14.49 10.82 17.17
N ASN A 252 14.56 10.51 15.88
CA ASN A 252 14.09 11.41 14.81
C ASN A 252 12.59 11.26 14.49
N VAL A 253 11.95 10.18 14.97
CA VAL A 253 10.55 9.87 14.66
C VAL A 253 9.65 10.73 15.53
N HIS A 254 9.11 11.80 14.93
CA HIS A 254 8.16 12.69 15.60
C HIS A 254 6.70 12.23 15.44
N THR A 255 6.40 11.36 14.46
CA THR A 255 5.07 10.78 14.25
C THR A 255 5.18 9.26 14.16
N LEU A 256 4.61 8.55 15.13
CA LEU A 256 4.53 7.10 15.15
C LEU A 256 3.06 6.68 15.07
N ILE A 257 2.76 5.74 14.18
CA ILE A 257 1.41 5.21 13.96
C ILE A 257 1.42 3.72 14.26
N THR A 258 0.51 3.27 15.13
CA THR A 258 0.23 1.86 15.39
C THR A 258 -1.06 1.45 14.72
N ALA A 259 -1.04 0.33 14.00
CA ALA A 259 -2.21 -0.22 13.32
C ALA A 259 -2.14 -1.76 13.26
N ALA A 260 -3.17 -2.38 12.67
CA ALA A 260 -3.34 -3.81 12.45
C ALA A 260 -3.49 -4.70 13.71
N GLU A 261 -2.99 -4.25 14.87
CA GLU A 261 -3.10 -4.98 16.13
C GLU A 261 -3.51 -4.04 17.26
N ARG A 262 -3.94 -4.60 18.39
CA ARG A 262 -4.35 -3.83 19.55
C ARG A 262 -3.12 -3.14 20.18
N CYS A 263 -3.14 -1.81 20.20
CA CYS A 263 -2.20 -1.03 20.99
C CYS A 263 -2.58 -1.12 22.49
N THR A 264 -1.67 -1.62 23.32
CA THR A 264 -1.86 -1.73 24.77
C THR A 264 -1.51 -0.42 25.47
N LYS A 265 -1.99 -0.25 26.72
CA LYS A 265 -1.67 0.92 27.54
C LYS A 265 -0.17 1.02 27.80
N GLU A 266 0.47 -0.11 28.09
CA GLU A 266 1.89 -0.22 28.38
C GLU A 266 2.73 0.19 27.17
N LEU A 267 2.34 -0.28 25.98
CA LEU A 267 3.01 0.09 24.74
C LEU A 267 2.81 1.58 24.43
N ALA A 268 1.59 2.09 24.56
CA ALA A 268 1.33 3.51 24.34
C ALA A 268 2.13 4.40 25.30
N LYS A 269 2.18 4.04 26.59
CA LYS A 269 2.95 4.76 27.61
C LYS A 269 4.45 4.82 27.29
N LYS A 270 5.00 3.72 26.76
CA LYS A 270 6.38 3.64 26.28
C LYS A 270 6.57 4.61 25.10
N TRP A 271 5.77 4.46 24.06
CA TRP A 271 6.01 5.12 22.78
C TRP A 271 5.52 6.56 22.66
N LEU A 272 4.64 7.03 23.54
CA LEU A 272 4.12 8.41 23.57
C LEU A 272 5.19 9.45 23.91
N LYS A 273 6.28 9.06 24.58
CA LYS A 273 7.31 10.00 25.01
C LYS A 273 8.10 10.55 23.81
N GLY A 274 8.15 11.89 23.71
CA GLY A 274 8.98 12.60 22.73
C GLY A 274 8.45 12.60 21.29
N ARG A 275 7.22 12.12 21.05
CA ARG A 275 6.63 12.02 19.72
C ARG A 275 5.11 12.00 19.77
N ARG A 276 4.47 12.27 18.63
CA ARG A 276 3.02 12.08 18.45
C ARG A 276 2.76 10.62 18.15
N LEU A 277 1.95 9.97 18.99
CA LEU A 277 1.54 8.58 18.81
C LEU A 277 0.10 8.54 18.31
N PHE A 278 -0.15 7.75 17.27
CA PHE A 278 -1.47 7.54 16.70
C PHE A 278 -1.84 6.08 16.76
N ASN A 279 -3.04 5.78 17.27
CA ASN A 279 -3.63 4.46 17.18
C ASN A 279 -4.66 4.46 16.05
N ALA A 280 -4.46 3.61 15.05
CA ALA A 280 -5.20 3.65 13.81
C ALA A 280 -5.80 2.29 13.45
N TYR A 281 -6.89 2.35 12.69
CA TYR A 281 -7.61 1.16 12.27
C TYR A 281 -8.37 1.39 10.99
N GLY A 282 -8.31 0.38 10.15
CA GLY A 282 -9.21 0.18 9.03
C GLY A 282 -9.05 -1.25 8.54
N PRO A 283 -10.14 -1.90 8.13
CA PRO A 283 -10.06 -3.10 7.31
C PRO A 283 -9.66 -2.71 5.87
N SER A 284 -9.11 -3.65 5.11
CA SER A 284 -8.70 -3.38 3.72
C SER A 284 -9.84 -3.03 2.80
N GLU A 285 -11.08 -3.38 3.15
CA GLU A 285 -12.33 -3.01 2.49
C GLU A 285 -12.67 -1.52 2.64
N ALA A 286 -12.08 -0.82 3.62
CA ALA A 286 -12.30 0.60 3.87
C ALA A 286 -11.18 1.51 3.33
N THR A 287 -10.30 0.99 2.47
CA THR A 287 -9.12 1.69 1.95
C THR A 287 -8.15 2.11 3.05
N VAL A 288 -7.41 1.11 3.55
CA VAL A 288 -6.32 1.21 4.54
C VAL A 288 -6.78 1.57 5.94
N CYS A 289 -7.33 2.77 6.13
CA CYS A 289 -7.54 3.34 7.46
C CYS A 289 -8.87 4.11 7.50
N ALA A 290 -9.77 3.65 8.35
CA ALA A 290 -11.07 4.27 8.57
C ALA A 290 -11.06 5.27 9.74
N THR A 291 -10.25 5.00 10.77
CA THR A 291 -10.20 5.80 12.00
C THR A 291 -8.77 5.96 12.49
N VAL A 292 -8.48 7.14 13.02
CA VAL A 292 -7.20 7.48 13.65
C VAL A 292 -7.48 8.20 14.95
N TYR A 293 -6.82 7.78 16.03
CA TYR A 293 -6.87 8.46 17.32
C TYR A 293 -5.47 8.94 17.70
N HIS A 294 -5.36 10.25 17.94
CA HIS A 294 -4.15 10.83 18.51
C HIS A 294 -4.09 10.48 20.00
N VAL A 295 -3.15 9.62 20.36
CA VAL A 295 -2.95 9.22 21.75
C VAL A 295 -2.30 10.40 22.47
N THR A 296 -3.05 11.06 23.35
CA THR A 296 -2.54 12.12 24.23
C THR A 296 -2.31 11.64 25.66
N ASP A 297 -2.93 10.51 26.02
CA ASP A 297 -2.83 9.85 27.32
C ASP A 297 -2.95 8.33 27.11
N SER A 298 -2.05 7.56 27.72
CA SER A 298 -2.05 6.10 27.65
C SER A 298 -3.19 5.45 28.42
N GLU A 299 -3.82 6.15 29.38
CA GLU A 299 -4.93 5.59 30.15
C GLU A 299 -6.24 5.52 29.36
N HIS A 300 -6.37 6.36 28.33
CA HIS A 300 -7.57 6.52 27.51
C HIS A 300 -7.30 6.16 26.05
N LEU A 301 -7.00 4.88 25.82
CA LEU A 301 -6.93 4.31 24.49
C LEU A 301 -8.31 3.78 24.07
N PRO A 302 -8.95 4.36 23.04
CA PRO A 302 -10.15 3.76 22.49
C PRO A 302 -9.82 2.34 22.01
N PRO A 303 -10.72 1.36 22.24
CA PRO A 303 -10.52 -0.02 21.85
C PRO A 303 -10.80 -0.14 20.34
N ILE A 304 -9.98 0.54 19.55
CA ILE A 304 -10.17 0.75 18.13
C ILE A 304 -10.24 -0.60 17.37
N VAL A 305 -9.47 -1.60 17.81
CA VAL A 305 -9.49 -2.96 17.23
C VAL A 305 -10.73 -3.76 17.65
N ASN A 306 -11.30 -3.46 18.84
CA ASN A 306 -12.55 -4.10 19.24
C ASN A 306 -13.75 -3.51 18.52
N LEU A 307 -13.70 -2.27 18.00
CA LEU A 307 -14.91 -1.66 17.43
C LEU A 307 -15.52 -2.53 16.32
N PHE A 308 -14.72 -3.21 15.51
CA PHE A 308 -15.23 -4.12 14.48
C PHE A 308 -15.66 -5.48 15.03
N GLN A 309 -14.96 -6.05 16.02
CA GLN A 309 -15.40 -7.29 16.66
C GLN A 309 -16.68 -7.08 17.50
N GLU A 310 -16.83 -5.91 18.14
CA GLU A 310 -18.01 -5.48 18.90
C GLU A 310 -19.15 -5.07 17.96
N LEU A 311 -18.87 -4.34 16.87
CA LEU A 311 -19.88 -4.04 15.83
C LEU A 311 -20.36 -5.32 15.14
N MET A 312 -19.48 -6.27 14.82
CA MET A 312 -19.87 -7.54 14.19
C MET A 312 -20.52 -8.53 15.16
N SER A 313 -20.18 -8.52 16.45
CA SER A 313 -20.85 -9.34 17.47
C SER A 313 -22.18 -8.75 17.94
N GLY A 314 -22.37 -7.44 17.79
CA GLY A 314 -23.66 -6.75 18.01
C GLY A 314 -24.64 -6.89 16.84
N TRP A 315 -24.18 -7.24 15.63
CA TRP A 315 -25.05 -7.54 14.49
C TRP A 315 -25.68 -8.93 14.63
N LYS A 316 -26.78 -9.03 15.38
CA LYS A 316 -27.79 -10.05 15.09
C LYS A 316 -28.38 -9.71 13.72
N ILE A 317 -28.11 -10.53 12.71
CA ILE A 317 -28.91 -10.52 11.49
C ILE A 317 -30.34 -10.82 11.92
N SER A 318 -31.19 -9.79 12.01
CA SER A 318 -32.62 -10.02 12.09
C SER A 318 -33.02 -10.68 10.77
N GLU A 319 -33.68 -11.84 10.82
CA GLU A 319 -34.12 -12.64 9.66
C GLU A 319 -35.16 -11.93 8.75
N GLY A 320 -35.25 -10.59 8.77
CA GLY A 320 -36.23 -9.80 8.04
C GLY A 320 -35.78 -9.16 6.73
N SER A 321 -34.51 -9.28 6.31
CA SER A 321 -33.99 -8.56 5.12
C SER A 321 -33.33 -9.44 4.06
N ALA A 322 -33.68 -10.73 4.01
CA ALA A 322 -33.24 -11.65 2.97
C ALA A 322 -34.02 -11.54 1.64
N SER A 323 -34.87 -10.52 1.46
CA SER A 323 -35.70 -10.36 0.26
C SER A 323 -35.07 -9.54 -0.88
N TYR A 324 -33.88 -8.96 -0.71
CA TYR A 324 -33.23 -8.13 -1.73
C TYR A 324 -32.08 -8.79 -2.51
N LEU A 325 -31.81 -10.08 -2.27
CA LEU A 325 -30.71 -10.82 -2.94
C LEU A 325 -31.17 -12.00 -3.81
N LYS A 326 -32.47 -12.12 -4.09
CA LYS A 326 -32.97 -12.99 -5.15
C LYS A 326 -33.61 -12.16 -6.26
N GLY A 327 -32.77 -11.65 -7.15
CA GLY A 327 -33.20 -11.29 -8.49
C GLY A 327 -33.33 -12.56 -9.32
N GLU A 328 -34.46 -13.25 -9.18
CA GLU A 328 -34.95 -14.19 -10.18
C GLU A 328 -35.74 -13.43 -11.25
N GLU A 329 -35.56 -13.88 -12.48
CA GLU A 329 -36.13 -13.36 -13.73
C GLU A 329 -37.66 -13.15 -13.67
N LYS A 330 -38.11 -12.00 -14.17
CA LYS A 330 -39.31 -11.87 -15.01
C LYS A 330 -39.10 -10.77 -16.04
#